data_AF-A0A1U6GLX4-F1
#
_entry.id   AF-A0A1U6GLX4-F1
#
_cell.length_a   1.000
_cell.length_b   1.000
_cell.length_c   1.000
_cell.angle_alpha   90.00
_cell.angle_beta   90.00
_cell.angle_gamma   90.00
#
_symmetry.space_group_name_H-M   'P 1'
#
loop_
_entity.id
_entity.type
_entity.pdbx_description
1 polymer ?
#
loop_
_entity_poly.entity_id
_entity_poly.type
_entity_poly.pdbx_seq_one_letter_code
_entity_poly.pdbx_strand_id
1 'polypeptide(L)'
;MHVLAKTYISLSLTHSGYIAGSGDGIVTVQGKPASRKIWLLNAQTMAVEQVITSLKNGHYLFMGLDPVQRYLVMVRDYKKEFESFAWDDVPPADDLTIDEQQALWAGWQ
;
A
#
# COMPACT_ATOMS: atom_id res chain seq x y z
N MET A 1 -30.43 41.17 4.63
CA MET A 1 -29.07 40.62 4.62
C MET A 1 -29.18 39.11 4.45
N HIS A 2 -28.70 38.55 3.35
CA HIS A 2 -28.64 37.11 3.16
C HIS A 2 -27.17 36.69 3.24
N VAL A 3 -26.84 35.87 4.22
CA VAL A 3 -25.50 35.29 4.39
C VAL A 3 -25.38 34.14 3.38
N LEU A 4 -24.47 34.28 2.43
CA LEU A 4 -24.11 33.20 1.52
C LEU A 4 -23.33 32.14 2.32
N ALA A 5 -23.88 30.93 2.40
CA ALA A 5 -23.18 29.78 2.94
C ALA A 5 -21.95 29.49 2.05
N LYS A 6 -20.75 29.52 2.65
CA LYS A 6 -19.53 29.07 1.98
C LYS A 6 -19.57 27.55 1.89
N THR A 7 -19.82 27.04 0.69
CA THR A 7 -19.60 25.63 0.37
C THR A 7 -18.09 25.40 0.27
N TYR A 8 -17.52 24.71 1.26
CA TYR A 8 -16.17 24.19 1.15
C TYR A 8 -16.24 22.95 0.27
N ILE A 9 -15.81 23.07 -0.99
CA ILE A 9 -15.49 21.92 -1.81
C ILE A 9 -14.29 21.26 -1.11
N SER A 10 -14.49 20.06 -0.58
CA SER A 10 -13.39 19.18 -0.22
C SER A 10 -12.49 19.10 -1.45
N LEU A 11 -11.28 19.67 -1.37
CA LEU A 11 -10.25 19.33 -2.35
C LEU A 11 -10.14 17.81 -2.26
N SER A 12 -10.51 17.12 -3.33
CA SER A 12 -10.04 15.76 -3.53
C SER A 12 -8.52 15.84 -3.47
N LEU A 13 -7.93 15.53 -2.31
CA LEU A 13 -6.60 14.97 -2.29
C LEU A 13 -6.73 13.75 -3.18
N THR A 14 -6.26 13.86 -4.42
CA THR A 14 -6.01 12.70 -5.25
C THR A 14 -5.10 11.81 -4.43
N HIS A 15 -5.66 10.76 -3.83
CA HIS A 15 -4.89 9.75 -3.11
C HIS A 15 -3.88 9.19 -4.11
N SER A 16 -2.64 9.67 -4.02
CA SER A 16 -1.53 9.31 -4.89
C SER A 16 -0.41 8.64 -4.11
N GLY A 17 -0.63 8.30 -2.84
CA GLY A 17 0.31 7.52 -2.07
C GLY A 17 0.40 6.09 -2.63
N TYR A 18 1.56 5.46 -2.50
CA TYR A 18 1.72 4.03 -2.75
C TYR A 18 2.66 3.38 -1.75
N ILE A 19 2.55 2.06 -1.59
CA ILE A 19 3.48 1.25 -0.80
C ILE A 19 3.91 0.05 -1.63
N ALA A 20 5.22 -0.03 -1.88
CA ALA A 20 5.86 -1.14 -2.58
C ALA A 20 6.97 -1.82 -1.78
N GLY A 21 7.17 -1.46 -0.50
CA GLY A 21 8.35 -1.80 0.28
C GLY A 21 9.54 -0.87 0.00
N SER A 22 10.62 -0.99 0.77
CA SER A 22 11.82 -0.15 0.59
C SER A 22 12.61 -0.61 -0.65
N GLY A 23 12.92 0.32 -1.56
CA GLY A 23 13.49 0.01 -2.88
C GLY A 23 12.40 -0.54 -3.80
N ASP A 24 12.43 -1.85 -4.05
CA ASP A 24 11.51 -2.57 -4.96
C ASP A 24 10.63 -3.62 -4.24
N GLY A 25 10.65 -3.61 -2.89
CA GLY A 25 10.02 -4.56 -1.97
C GLY A 25 9.61 -5.92 -2.52
N ILE A 26 10.49 -6.89 -2.30
CA ILE A 26 10.31 -8.26 -2.74
C ILE A 26 9.87 -9.12 -1.56
N VAL A 27 8.70 -9.74 -1.67
CA VAL A 27 8.32 -10.84 -0.79
C VAL A 27 9.20 -12.04 -1.10
N THR A 28 9.87 -12.55 -0.07
CA THR A 28 10.72 -13.74 -0.19
C THR A 28 10.36 -14.84 0.81
N VAL A 29 10.71 -16.07 0.46
CA VAL A 29 10.75 -17.21 1.37
C VAL A 29 12.11 -17.88 1.19
N GLN A 30 12.87 -18.02 2.28
CA GLN A 30 14.25 -18.53 2.26
C GLN A 30 15.14 -17.80 1.22
N GLY A 31 15.00 -16.47 1.13
CA GLY A 31 15.76 -15.63 0.21
C GLY A 31 15.36 -15.74 -1.26
N LYS A 32 14.33 -16.51 -1.61
CA LYS A 32 13.79 -16.60 -2.98
C LYS A 32 12.48 -15.85 -3.11
N PRO A 33 12.21 -15.16 -4.23
CA PRO A 33 10.93 -14.50 -4.42
C PRO A 33 9.74 -15.45 -4.31
N ALA A 34 8.65 -14.94 -3.73
CA ALA A 34 7.46 -15.73 -3.48
C ALA A 34 6.18 -14.90 -3.60
N SER A 35 5.14 -15.52 -4.15
CA SER A 35 3.80 -14.96 -4.17
C SER A 35 3.09 -15.23 -2.83
N ARG A 36 2.74 -14.18 -2.09
CA ARG A 36 2.02 -14.25 -0.80
C ARG A 36 0.97 -13.16 -0.72
N LYS A 37 -0.07 -13.42 0.09
CA LYS A 37 -1.04 -12.38 0.45
C LYS A 37 -0.40 -11.37 1.39
N ILE A 38 -0.64 -10.09 1.09
CA ILE A 38 -0.19 -8.96 1.87
C ILE A 38 -1.42 -8.15 2.27
N TRP A 39 -1.48 -7.79 3.54
CA TRP A 39 -2.57 -7.05 4.13
C TRP A 39 -2.08 -5.64 4.43
N LEU A 40 -2.86 -4.66 4.00
CA LEU A 40 -2.67 -3.27 4.36
C LEU A 40 -3.81 -2.86 5.29
N LEU A 41 -3.45 -2.43 6.50
CA LEU A 41 -4.39 -1.95 7.49
C LEU A 41 -4.11 -0.49 7.80
N ASN A 42 -5.15 0.27 8.09
CA ASN A 42 -5.01 1.58 8.70
C ASN A 42 -4.34 1.43 10.08
N ALA A 43 -3.20 2.07 10.31
CA ALA A 43 -2.45 1.88 11.55
C ALA A 43 -3.21 2.40 12.80
N GLN A 44 -4.11 3.37 12.63
CA GLN A 44 -4.86 3.96 13.73
C GLN A 44 -6.12 3.17 14.08
N THR A 45 -6.85 2.71 13.07
CA THR A 45 -8.16 2.06 13.26
C THR A 45 -8.12 0.55 13.15
N MET A 46 -7.02 0.00 12.63
CA MET A 46 -6.87 -1.42 12.27
C MET A 46 -7.91 -1.90 11.23
N ALA A 47 -8.56 -0.98 10.52
CA ALA A 47 -9.41 -1.31 9.39
C ALA A 47 -8.56 -1.92 8.25
N VAL A 48 -9.06 -2.98 7.62
CA VAL A 48 -8.42 -3.54 6.42
C VAL A 48 -8.71 -2.62 5.25
N GLU A 49 -7.67 -1.98 4.72
CA GLU A 49 -7.77 -1.02 3.62
C GLU A 49 -7.64 -1.74 2.28
N GLN A 50 -6.64 -2.61 2.14
CA GLN A 50 -6.41 -3.40 0.93
C GLN A 50 -5.84 -4.77 1.28
N VAL A 51 -6.11 -5.77 0.42
CA VAL A 51 -5.47 -7.08 0.45
C VAL A 51 -5.04 -7.44 -0.96
N ILE A 52 -3.74 -7.59 -1.16
CA ILE A 52 -3.16 -7.92 -2.47
C ILE A 52 -2.39 -9.24 -2.39
N THR A 53 -1.96 -9.73 -3.54
CA THR A 53 -1.04 -10.87 -3.63
C THR A 53 0.19 -10.41 -4.40
N SER A 54 1.38 -10.62 -3.83
CA SER A 54 2.62 -10.35 -4.55
C SER A 54 2.75 -11.24 -5.78
N LEU A 55 3.48 -10.74 -6.77
CA LEU A 55 3.80 -11.47 -7.99
C LEU A 55 4.70 -12.67 -7.72
N LYS A 56 4.88 -13.51 -8.75
CA LYS A 56 5.80 -14.67 -8.67
C LYS A 56 7.25 -14.24 -8.43
N ASN A 57 7.64 -13.08 -8.95
CA ASN A 57 8.93 -12.44 -8.71
C ASN A 57 8.96 -11.64 -7.38
N GLY A 58 7.92 -11.75 -6.54
CA GLY A 58 7.87 -11.21 -5.18
C GLY A 58 7.47 -9.75 -5.07
N HIS A 59 7.47 -8.99 -6.16
CA HIS A 59 7.03 -7.59 -6.14
C HIS A 59 5.56 -7.45 -5.73
N TYR A 60 5.22 -6.33 -5.10
CA TYR A 60 3.86 -5.97 -4.73
C TYR A 60 3.68 -4.45 -4.75
N LEU A 61 2.44 -3.99 -4.93
CA LEU A 61 2.12 -2.57 -4.91
C LEU A 61 0.72 -2.35 -4.34
N PHE A 62 0.63 -1.49 -3.33
CA PHE A 62 -0.61 -0.85 -2.93
C PHE A 62 -0.64 0.54 -3.57
N MET A 63 -1.66 0.83 -4.36
CA MET A 63 -1.81 2.10 -5.08
C MET A 63 -2.91 2.96 -4.47
N GLY A 64 -2.86 4.26 -4.75
CA GLY A 64 -3.95 5.19 -4.45
C GLY A 64 -4.25 5.35 -2.96
N LEU A 65 -3.20 5.39 -2.15
CA LEU A 65 -3.27 5.59 -0.70
C LEU A 65 -3.31 7.08 -0.34
N ASP A 66 -3.80 7.39 0.85
CA ASP A 66 -3.69 8.74 1.40
C ASP A 66 -2.25 8.96 1.91
N PRO A 67 -1.48 9.88 1.32
CA PRO A 67 -0.07 10.10 1.70
C PRO A 67 0.10 10.62 3.13
N VAL A 68 -0.96 11.16 3.76
CA VAL A 68 -0.92 11.66 5.13
C VAL A 68 -1.21 10.54 6.14
N GLN A 69 -1.84 9.44 5.69
CA GLN A 69 -2.21 8.31 6.53
C GLN A 69 -1.01 7.39 6.81
N ARG A 70 -1.08 6.68 7.94
CA ARG A 70 -0.13 5.64 8.33
C ARG A 70 -0.76 4.26 8.27
N TYR A 71 0.03 3.29 7.84
CA TYR A 71 -0.44 1.94 7.58
C TYR A 71 0.41 0.87 8.26
N LEU A 72 -0.24 -0.24 8.59
CA LEU A 72 0.38 -1.50 8.97
C LEU A 72 0.39 -2.42 7.74
N VAL A 73 1.59 -2.82 7.30
CA VAL A 73 1.78 -3.80 6.23
C VAL A 73 2.08 -5.14 6.87
N MET A 74 1.29 -6.17 6.56
CA MET A 74 1.46 -7.49 7.15
C MET A 74 1.46 -8.59 6.08
N VAL A 75 2.47 -9.45 6.15
CA VAL A 75 2.57 -10.67 5.34
C VAL A 75 2.46 -11.87 6.26
N ARG A 76 1.56 -12.80 5.92
CA ARG A 76 1.35 -14.03 6.68
C ARG A 76 1.80 -15.23 5.86
N ASP A 77 2.51 -16.14 6.50
CA ASP A 77 2.77 -17.44 5.90
C ASP A 77 1.56 -18.36 6.09
N TYR A 78 0.90 -18.70 4.98
CA TYR A 78 -0.29 -19.55 4.99
C TYR A 78 0.05 -21.02 5.31
N LYS A 79 1.31 -21.42 5.12
CA LYS A 79 1.79 -22.76 5.44
C LYS A 79 2.17 -22.92 6.91
N LYS A 80 2.35 -21.81 7.65
CA LYS A 80 2.79 -21.78 9.05
C LYS A 80 4.20 -22.37 9.25
N GLU A 81 5.03 -22.30 8.22
CA GLU A 81 6.44 -22.68 8.23
C GLU A 81 7.31 -21.55 8.77
N PHE A 82 6.84 -20.30 8.65
CA PHE A 82 7.57 -19.10 9.07
C PHE A 82 6.68 -18.15 9.86
N GLU A 83 7.31 -17.33 10.69
CA GLU A 83 6.64 -16.22 11.37
C GLU A 83 6.11 -15.19 10.37
N SER A 84 5.01 -14.54 10.73
CA SER A 84 4.50 -13.41 9.97
C SER A 84 5.41 -12.20 10.13
N PHE A 85 5.54 -11.42 9.06
CA PHE A 85 6.21 -10.13 9.11
C PHE A 85 5.17 -9.02 9.12
N ALA A 86 5.40 -8.03 9.98
CA ALA A 86 4.59 -6.83 10.06
C ALA A 86 5.50 -5.61 10.14
N TRP A 87 5.17 -4.59 9.36
CA TRP A 87 5.79 -3.27 9.42
C TRP A 87 4.72 -2.27 9.79
N ASP A 88 4.90 -1.64 10.95
CA ASP A 88 3.98 -0.65 11.49
C ASP A 88 4.43 0.77 11.15
N ASP A 89 3.50 1.72 11.24
CA ASP A 89 3.69 3.15 10.97
C ASP A 89 4.31 3.46 9.59
N VAL A 90 3.95 2.66 8.58
CA VAL A 90 4.49 2.80 7.22
C VAL A 90 3.84 4.00 6.52
N PRO A 91 4.62 5.04 6.14
CA PRO A 91 4.13 6.09 5.26
C PRO A 91 4.06 5.58 3.81
N PRO A 92 3.04 5.97 3.05
CA PRO A 92 3.10 5.87 1.59
C PRO A 92 4.19 6.78 1.03
N ALA A 93 4.83 6.35 -0.05
CA ALA A 93 5.57 7.23 -0.93
C ALA A 93 4.59 8.04 -1.79
N ASP A 94 4.91 9.29 -2.07
CA ASP A 94 4.04 10.24 -2.79
C ASP A 94 4.72 10.85 -4.04
N ASP A 95 5.81 10.22 -4.49
CA ASP A 95 6.63 10.67 -5.62
C ASP A 95 6.12 10.21 -7.00
N LEU A 96 5.08 9.37 -7.04
CA LEU A 96 4.47 8.86 -8.28
C LEU A 96 2.98 9.23 -8.38
N THR A 97 2.56 9.70 -9.56
CA THR A 97 1.15 9.79 -9.93
C THR A 97 0.50 8.40 -10.06
N ILE A 98 -0.84 8.34 -10.10
CA ILE A 98 -1.55 7.07 -10.29
C ILE A 98 -1.17 6.37 -11.61
N ASP A 99 -1.00 7.12 -12.70
CA ASP A 99 -0.61 6.56 -13.99
C ASP A 99 0.82 6.00 -13.94
N GLU A 100 1.73 6.67 -13.24
CA GLU A 100 3.10 6.18 -13.03
C GLU A 100 3.13 4.94 -12.13
N GLN A 101 2.29 4.86 -11.09
CA GLN A 101 2.13 3.65 -10.28
C GLN A 101 1.64 2.47 -11.13
N GLN A 102 0.68 2.70 -12.02
CA GLN A 102 0.20 1.67 -12.94
C GLN A 102 1.30 1.23 -13.92
N ALA A 103 2.07 2.17 -14.45
CA ALA A 103 3.20 1.88 -15.33
C ALA A 103 4.29 1.07 -14.60
N LEU A 104 4.60 1.42 -13.35
CA LEU A 104 5.53 0.68 -12.49
C LEU A 104 5.06 -0.77 -12.30
N TRP A 105 3.79 -0.96 -11.92
CA TRP A 105 3.21 -2.30 -11.76
C TRP A 105 3.25 -3.13 -13.03
N ALA A 106 2.93 -2.52 -14.16
CA ALA A 106 3.00 -3.17 -15.46
C ALA A 106 4.43 -3.57 -15.83
N GLY A 107 5.43 -2.76 -15.44
CA GLY A 107 6.85 -3.06 -15.63
C GLY A 107 7.37 -4.25 -14.81
N TRP A 108 6.66 -4.65 -13.75
CA TRP A 108 7.02 -5.81 -12.94
C TRP A 108 6.33 -7.13 -13.36
N GLN A 109 5.33 -7.09 -14.25
CA GLN A 109 4.67 -8.30 -14.77
C GLN A 109 5.55 -9.04 -15.78
#